data_AF-A0A6J5GRA6-F1
#
_entry.id   AF-A0A6J5GRA6-F1
#
_cell.length_a   1.000
_cell.length_b   1.000
_cell.length_c   1.000
_cell.angle_alpha   90.00
_cell.angle_beta   90.00
_cell.angle_gamma   90.00
#
_symmetry.space_group_name_H-M   'P 1'
#
loop_
_entity.id
_entity.type
_entity.pdbx_description
1 polymer ?
#
loop_
_entity_poly.entity_id
_entity_poly.type
_entity_poly.pdbx_seq_one_letter_code
_entity_poly.pdbx_strand_id
1 'polypeptide(L)'
;MKFIADGNLTWGASVSLVIIGLAIMFASLKFAPSSPWSVIPLLLGFGVAAVGGMCSRARMLHIKPFDNSYKKARKSYEIKGDEQDNP
;
A
#
# COMPACT_ATOMS: atom_id res chain seq x y z
N MET A 1 -10.60 4.76 -11.93
CA MET A 1 -10.26 4.29 -10.56
C MET A 1 -8.74 4.26 -10.44
N LYS A 2 -8.12 4.91 -9.45
CA LYS A 2 -6.66 4.93 -9.29
C LYS A 2 -6.23 3.81 -8.33
N PHE A 3 -5.37 2.90 -8.78
CA PHE A 3 -4.85 1.79 -7.96
C PHE A 3 -3.71 2.24 -7.03
N ILE A 4 -3.06 3.37 -7.33
CA ILE A 4 -1.96 3.93 -6.56
C ILE A 4 -2.34 5.35 -6.15
N ALA A 5 -2.21 5.64 -4.87
CA ALA A 5 -2.45 6.95 -4.27
C ALA A 5 -1.28 7.30 -3.34
N ASP A 6 -0.66 8.46 -3.59
CA ASP A 6 0.43 9.02 -2.79
C ASP A 6 1.64 8.08 -2.57
N GLY A 7 1.92 7.23 -3.57
CA GLY A 7 3.02 6.27 -3.52
C GLY A 7 2.69 4.92 -2.86
N ASN A 8 1.45 4.71 -2.42
CA ASN A 8 1.00 3.44 -1.86
C ASN A 8 -0.24 2.90 -2.63
N LEU A 9 -0.45 1.59 -2.63
CA LEU A 9 -1.65 0.93 -3.18
C LEU A 9 -2.90 1.46 -2.48
N THR A 10 -3.99 1.78 -3.19
CA THR A 10 -5.27 2.24 -2.60
C THR A 10 -5.89 1.23 -1.64
N TRP A 11 -6.76 1.67 -0.73
CA TRP A 11 -7.25 0.78 0.34
C TRP A 11 -8.00 -0.40 -0.25
N GLY A 12 -8.84 -0.15 -1.25
CA GLY A 12 -9.51 -1.19 -2.02
C GLY A 12 -8.53 -2.10 -2.75
N ALA A 13 -7.45 -1.57 -3.34
CA ALA A 13 -6.45 -2.37 -4.04
C ALA A 13 -5.70 -3.30 -3.05
N SER A 14 -5.24 -2.79 -1.92
CA SER A 14 -4.58 -3.59 -0.87
C SER A 14 -5.50 -4.68 -0.32
N VAL A 15 -6.76 -4.36 -0.02
CA VAL A 15 -7.75 -5.33 0.47
C VAL A 15 -8.04 -6.40 -0.59
N SER A 16 -8.19 -6.01 -1.85
CA SER A 16 -8.39 -6.97 -2.95
C SER A 16 -7.20 -7.94 -3.10
N LEU A 17 -5.96 -7.45 -2.94
CA LEU A 17 -4.76 -8.29 -2.97
C LEU A 17 -4.77 -9.34 -1.85
N VAL A 18 -5.17 -8.96 -0.63
CA VAL A 18 -5.29 -9.88 0.50
C VAL A 18 -6.35 -10.95 0.22
N ILE A 19 -7.52 -10.55 -0.27
CA ILE A 19 -8.62 -11.48 -0.58
C ILE A 19 -8.19 -12.46 -1.67
N ILE A 20 -7.52 -11.99 -2.72
CA ILE A 20 -7.00 -12.83 -3.81
C ILE A 20 -5.98 -13.83 -3.26
N GLY A 21 -5.02 -13.38 -2.44
CA GLY A 21 -4.04 -14.26 -1.81
C GLY A 21 -4.67 -15.36 -0.96
N LEU A 22 -5.66 -15.01 -0.13
CA LEU A 22 -6.42 -15.97 0.68
C LEU A 22 -7.24 -16.95 -0.18
N ALA A 23 -7.84 -16.47 -1.28
CA ALA A 23 -8.57 -17.32 -2.20
C ALA A 23 -7.65 -18.36 -2.87
N ILE A 24 -6.44 -17.94 -3.27
CA ILE A 24 -5.42 -18.83 -3.83
C ILE A 24 -4.97 -19.86 -2.79
N MET A 25 -4.77 -19.44 -1.53
CA MET A 25 -4.43 -20.37 -0.44
C MET A 25 -5.55 -21.39 -0.21
N PHE A 26 -6.81 -20.94 -0.17
CA PHE A 26 -7.97 -21.82 0.04
C PHE A 26 -8.16 -22.80 -1.12
N ALA A 27 -8.01 -22.34 -2.36
CA ALA A 27 -8.05 -23.18 -3.55
C ALA A 27 -6.93 -24.21 -3.55
N SER A 28 -5.71 -23.79 -3.15
CA SER A 28 -4.57 -24.70 -3.01
C SER A 28 -4.84 -25.79 -1.98
N LEU A 29 -5.36 -25.44 -0.81
CA LEU A 29 -5.69 -26.44 0.22
C LEU A 29 -6.82 -27.39 -0.19
N LYS A 30 -7.79 -26.92 -0.98
CA LYS A 30 -8.96 -27.72 -1.37
C LYS A 30 -8.69 -28.64 -2.57
N PHE A 31 -7.88 -28.19 -3.53
CA PHE A 31 -7.66 -28.94 -4.78
C PHE A 31 -6.31 -29.64 -4.84
N ALA A 32 -5.34 -29.31 -3.97
CA ALA A 32 -4.03 -29.89 -4.10
C ALA A 32 -3.96 -31.30 -3.46
N PRO A 33 -3.42 -32.29 -4.17
CA PRO A 33 -3.11 -33.60 -3.60
C PRO A 33 -2.02 -33.49 -2.53
N SER A 34 -1.90 -34.50 -1.65
CA SER A 34 -0.87 -34.62 -0.60
C SER A 34 0.56 -34.83 -1.16
N SER A 35 0.98 -33.94 -2.04
CA SER A 35 2.27 -33.90 -2.70
C SER A 35 3.04 -32.66 -2.24
N PRO A 36 4.37 -32.72 -2.04
CA PRO A 36 5.20 -31.57 -1.66
C PRO A 36 5.05 -30.36 -2.61
N TRP A 37 4.68 -30.61 -3.86
CA TRP A 37 4.49 -29.57 -4.88
C TRP A 37 3.25 -28.69 -4.64
N SER A 38 2.30 -29.15 -3.82
CA SER A 38 1.13 -28.39 -3.34
C SER A 38 1.51 -27.13 -2.56
N VAL A 39 2.70 -27.12 -1.95
CA VAL A 39 3.16 -26.02 -1.08
C VAL A 39 3.49 -24.76 -1.89
N ILE A 40 3.86 -24.90 -3.16
CA ILE A 40 4.24 -23.76 -4.03
C ILE A 40 3.08 -22.77 -4.23
N PRO A 41 1.89 -23.19 -4.70
CA PRO A 41 0.77 -22.27 -4.86
C PRO A 41 0.25 -21.71 -3.52
N LEU A 42 0.38 -22.46 -2.43
CA LEU A 42 0.09 -21.98 -1.08
C LEU A 42 1.03 -20.82 -0.68
N LEU A 43 2.34 -20.99 -0.90
CA LEU A 43 3.36 -19.97 -0.64
C LEU A 43 3.15 -18.72 -1.51
N LEU A 44 2.76 -18.90 -2.77
CA LEU A 44 2.39 -17.78 -3.64
C LEU A 44 1.18 -17.02 -3.10
N GLY A 45 0.10 -17.73 -2.72
CA GLY A 45 -1.07 -17.10 -2.11
C GLY A 45 -0.72 -16.34 -0.82
N PHE A 46 0.16 -16.91 0.01
CA PHE A 46 0.67 -16.26 1.20
C PHE A 46 1.49 -14.99 0.87
N GLY A 47 2.40 -15.06 -0.11
CA GLY A 47 3.19 -13.90 -0.54
C GLY A 47 2.32 -12.75 -1.04
N VAL A 48 1.31 -13.06 -1.85
CA VAL A 48 0.33 -12.07 -2.33
C VAL A 48 -0.46 -11.46 -1.17
N ALA A 49 -0.94 -12.27 -0.23
CA ALA A 49 -1.64 -11.78 0.95
C ALA A 49 -0.75 -10.91 1.84
N ALA A 50 0.51 -11.29 2.03
CA ALA A 50 1.49 -10.55 2.81
C ALA A 50 1.78 -9.16 2.22
N VAL A 51 1.96 -9.06 0.89
CA VAL A 51 2.14 -7.77 0.20
C VAL A 51 0.91 -6.88 0.40
N GLY A 52 -0.29 -7.43 0.21
CA GLY A 52 -1.54 -6.68 0.44
C GLY A 52 -1.68 -6.18 1.89
N GLY A 53 -1.34 -7.04 2.87
CA GLY A 53 -1.36 -6.71 4.29
C GLY A 53 -0.34 -5.63 4.67
N MET A 54 0.89 -5.72 4.16
CA MET A 54 1.94 -4.72 4.39
C MET A 54 1.57 -3.36 3.78
N CYS A 55 1.02 -3.33 2.56
CA CYS A 55 0.52 -2.09 1.95
C CYS A 55 -0.63 -1.47 2.75
N SER A 56 -1.51 -2.29 3.34
CA SER A 56 -2.57 -1.82 4.25
C SER A 56 -2.00 -1.18 5.52
N ARG A 57 -1.00 -1.83 6.16
CA ARG A 57 -0.33 -1.28 7.35
C ARG A 57 0.44 0.00 7.06
N ALA A 58 1.15 0.08 5.94
CA ALA A 58 1.85 1.30 5.53
C ALA A 58 0.88 2.48 5.36
N ARG A 59 -0.35 2.23 4.89
CA ARG A 59 -1.40 3.26 4.85
C ARG A 59 -1.88 3.64 6.25
N MET A 60 -2.10 2.68 7.15
CA MET A 60 -2.51 3.00 8.54
C MET A 60 -1.48 3.88 9.26
N LEU A 61 -0.20 3.69 8.96
CA LEU A 61 0.89 4.52 9.46
C LEU A 61 1.01 5.88 8.73
N HIS A 62 0.06 6.21 7.84
CA HIS A 62 0.03 7.42 7.02
C HIS A 62 1.33 7.68 6.25
N ILE A 63 2.07 6.61 5.92
CA ILE A 63 3.31 6.71 5.14
C ILE A 63 2.91 7.07 3.70
N LYS A 64 3.13 8.32 3.35
CA LYS A 64 2.86 8.88 2.02
C LYS A 64 4.15 9.44 1.43
N PRO A 65 4.99 8.59 0.82
CA PRO A 65 6.34 8.97 0.38
C PRO A 65 6.33 10.06 -0.69
N PHE A 66 5.23 10.21 -1.44
CA PHE A 66 5.08 11.23 -2.48
C PHE A 66 3.91 12.19 -2.19
N ASP A 67 3.59 12.43 -0.91
CA ASP A 67 2.57 13.42 -0.56
C ASP A 67 3.01 14.84 -0.99
N ASN A 68 2.03 15.66 -1.33
CA ASN A 68 2.21 17.05 -1.71
C ASN A 68 2.62 17.95 -0.52
N SER A 69 2.88 17.36 0.65
CA SER A 69 3.40 18.02 1.86
C SER A 69 4.66 18.84 1.57
N TYR A 70 5.54 18.36 0.66
CA TYR A 70 6.72 19.11 0.24
C TYR A 70 6.38 20.48 -0.38
N LYS A 71 5.28 20.60 -1.16
CA LYS A 71 4.84 21.90 -1.68
C LYS A 71 4.35 22.82 -0.57
N LYS A 72 3.72 22.27 0.47
CA LYS A 72 3.26 23.03 1.64
C LYS A 72 4.44 23.54 2.48
N ALA A 73 5.47 22.70 2.65
CA ALA A 73 6.72 23.09 3.29
C ALA A 73 7.43 24.20 2.49
N ARG A 74 7.53 24.07 1.16
CA ARG A 74 8.12 25.11 0.29
C ARG A 74 7.39 26.44 0.41
N LYS A 75 6.06 26.45 0.42
CA LYS A 75 5.24 27.66 0.64
C LYS A 75 5.44 28.30 2.01
N SER A 76 5.85 27.52 3.03
CA SER A 76 6.14 28.07 4.37
C SER A 76 7.42 28.89 4.42
N TYR A 77 8.33 28.70 3.45
CA TYR A 77 9.56 29.49 3.30
C TYR A 77 9.40 30.67 2.33
N GLU A 78 8.28 30.74 1.60
CA GLU A 78 7.95 31.94 0.83
C GLU A 78 7.61 33.04 1.84
N ILE A 79 8.57 33.96 2.04
CA ILE A 79 8.42 35.14 2.89
C ILE A 79 7.15 35.86 2.46
N LYS A 80 6.20 35.99 3.37
CA LYS A 80 5.05 36.88 3.17
C LYS A 80 5.63 38.29 3.04
N GLY A 81 5.46 38.92 1.89
CA GLY A 81 5.94 40.27 1.61
C GLY A 81 5.31 41.38 2.47
N ASP A 82 4.73 41.01 3.62
CA ASP A 82 3.94 41.87 4.50
C ASP A 82 4.73 42.24 5.79
N GLU A 83 6.00 41.83 5.90
CA GLU A 83 6.87 42.08 7.07
C GLU A 83 8.19 42.78 6.67
N GLN A 84 8.18 43.50 5.55
CA GLN A 84 9.23 44.43 5.10
C GLN A 84 8.63 45.82 4.80
N ASP A 85 7.84 46.37 5.73
CA ASP A 85 7.66 47.82 5.82
C ASP A 85 7.24 48.19 7.24
N ASN A 86 8.23 48.37 8.12
CA ASN A 86 8.05 49.30 9.23
C ASN A 86 9.43 49.94 9.53
N PRO A 87 9.59 51.26 9.33
CA PRO A 87 10.84 51.99 9.54
C PRO A 87 11.29 52.03 11.01
#